data_AF-A0A6G1RV30-F1
#
_entry.id   AF-A0A6G1RV30-F1
#
_cell.length_a   1.000
_cell.length_b   1.000
_cell.length_c   1.000
_cell.angle_alpha   90.00
_cell.angle_beta   90.00
_cell.angle_gamma   90.00
#
_symmetry.space_group_name_H-M   'P 1'
#
loop_
_entity.id
_entity.type
_entity.pdbx_description
1 polymer ?
#
loop_
_entity_poly.entity_id
_entity_poly.type
_entity_poly.pdbx_seq_one_letter_code
_entity_poly.pdbx_strand_id
1 'polypeptide(L)'
;SGRRDAEVRWTAHGAAMGLPLLLLLLFGLLPRAAGRGELRAFVVAHSHMDVGWVYTVQESMHAYAANVYTSVVEELMKGKQRKFIAVEQEFFRLWWDAVATDRHKQQVHHLLQEGQLEFVIGGQVMHDEAVTLIDDQILQLTEGHGFLYETFGIRPQFSWHVDPFGASATTPTLFALAGFNAHLISRIDYDLKADMQKNKKLQFVWQGSPSLSERQEIFTHVMDQYSYCTPSQIPFSNRSGFYWNGIAAFPDPPKDGVYPNMSLPVTDANIHLYAQTMVANIKERAAWFQTSDVLWPWVSACMILEMGSAPTLWTVGQWDFVSVCTAKTQVETTCP
;
A
#
# COMPACT_ATOMS: atom_id res chain seq x y z
N SER A 1 41.99 -21.25 -26.41
CA SER A 1 42.59 -22.47 -25.87
C SER A 1 42.75 -22.31 -24.37
N GLY A 2 42.34 -23.31 -23.58
CA GLY A 2 42.73 -23.45 -22.17
C GLY A 2 41.76 -22.93 -21.12
N ARG A 3 40.73 -23.74 -20.80
CA ARG A 3 40.06 -23.75 -19.48
C ARG A 3 41.10 -23.96 -18.37
N ARG A 4 40.88 -23.33 -17.22
CA ARG A 4 41.33 -23.89 -15.94
C ARG A 4 40.17 -23.79 -14.95
N ASP A 5 39.58 -24.95 -14.73
CA ASP A 5 38.64 -25.26 -13.65
C ASP A 5 39.38 -25.13 -12.31
N ALA A 6 38.84 -24.34 -11.38
CA ALA A 6 39.27 -24.31 -10.00
C ALA A 6 38.27 -25.11 -9.16
N GLU A 7 38.61 -26.37 -8.94
CA GLU A 7 37.92 -27.31 -8.06
C GLU A 7 38.23 -26.96 -6.60
N VAL A 8 37.26 -26.44 -5.84
CA VAL A 8 37.41 -26.18 -4.40
C VAL A 8 37.03 -27.45 -3.65
N ARG A 9 38.04 -28.16 -3.13
CA ARG A 9 37.90 -29.28 -2.19
C ARG A 9 37.60 -28.74 -0.79
N TRP A 10 36.50 -29.18 -0.21
CA TRP A 10 36.21 -29.02 1.22
C TRP A 10 36.83 -30.17 2.00
N THR A 11 37.78 -29.88 2.88
CA THR A 11 38.27 -30.81 3.91
C THR A 11 37.49 -30.57 5.20
N ALA A 12 36.61 -31.52 5.55
CA ALA A 12 35.99 -31.57 6.86
C ALA A 12 37.03 -32.05 7.89
N HIS A 13 37.35 -31.22 8.89
CA HIS A 13 37.92 -31.67 10.15
C HIS A 13 36.93 -31.32 11.25
N GLY A 14 36.42 -32.36 11.90
CA GLY A 14 35.47 -32.24 12.99
C GLY A 14 36.11 -31.77 14.28
N ALA A 15 35.34 -31.01 15.05
CA ALA A 15 35.42 -30.99 16.49
C ALA A 15 33.98 -31.13 17.01
N ALA A 16 33.69 -32.33 17.52
CA ALA A 16 32.45 -32.63 18.21
C ALA A 16 32.47 -31.97 19.60
N MET A 17 31.48 -31.12 19.87
CA MET A 17 30.99 -30.90 21.23
C MET A 17 29.47 -31.00 21.19
N GLY A 18 28.97 -32.03 21.87
CA GLY A 18 27.56 -32.33 21.94
C GLY A 18 26.79 -31.31 22.78
N LEU A 19 25.69 -30.82 22.20
CA LEU A 19 24.51 -30.39 22.93
C LEU A 19 23.27 -31.05 22.27
N PRO A 20 22.22 -31.34 23.04
CA PRO A 20 21.35 -32.49 22.78
C PRO A 20 20.44 -32.25 21.57
N LEU A 21 20.33 -33.30 20.74
CA LEU A 21 19.45 -33.45 19.57
C LEU A 21 17.94 -33.27 19.87
N LEU A 22 17.55 -32.83 21.06
CA LEU A 22 16.15 -32.73 21.50
C LEU A 22 15.50 -31.36 21.23
N LEU A 23 16.27 -30.34 20.83
CA LEU A 23 15.74 -29.00 20.52
C LEU A 23 15.45 -28.78 19.02
N LEU A 24 15.96 -29.65 18.14
CA LEU A 24 15.70 -29.61 16.69
C LEU A 24 14.36 -30.26 16.29
N LEU A 25 13.68 -30.95 17.21
CA LEU A 25 12.38 -31.57 16.99
C LEU A 25 11.18 -30.71 17.46
N LEU A 26 11.43 -29.54 18.07
CA LEU A 26 10.38 -28.65 18.58
C LEU A 26 10.11 -27.41 17.70
N PHE A 27 10.90 -27.18 16.64
CA PHE A 27 10.59 -26.18 15.61
C PHE A 27 9.85 -26.77 14.39
N GLY A 28 9.49 -28.06 14.43
CA GLY A 28 8.72 -28.77 13.39
C GLY A 28 7.21 -28.81 13.61
N LEU A 29 6.66 -28.07 14.57
CA LEU A 29 5.24 -28.10 14.95
C LEU A 29 4.59 -26.70 14.98
N LEU A 30 4.96 -25.82 14.06
CA LEU A 30 3.94 -24.93 13.51
C LEU A 30 3.08 -25.82 12.59
N PRO A 31 1.75 -25.84 12.75
CA PRO A 31 0.93 -26.50 11.76
C PRO A 31 1.24 -25.79 10.44
N ARG A 32 1.85 -26.55 9.52
CA ARG A 32 1.85 -26.23 8.11
C ARG A 32 0.38 -26.28 7.71
N ALA A 33 -0.33 -25.19 7.92
CA ALA A 33 -1.66 -24.99 7.41
C ALA A 33 -1.51 -24.77 5.90
N ALA A 34 -1.14 -25.83 5.18
CA ALA A 34 -1.61 -26.04 3.83
C ALA A 34 -3.10 -26.39 3.94
N GLY A 35 -3.89 -25.41 4.41
CA GLY A 35 -5.33 -25.44 4.31
C GLY A 35 -5.69 -25.38 2.84
N ARG A 36 -6.64 -26.20 2.42
CA ARG A 36 -7.23 -26.09 1.09
C ARG A 36 -7.75 -24.66 0.87
N GLY A 37 -7.08 -23.89 0.03
CA GLY A 37 -7.67 -22.89 -0.87
C GLY A 37 -8.45 -21.71 -0.29
N GLU A 38 -8.08 -21.16 0.87
CA GLU A 38 -8.65 -19.89 1.34
C GLU A 38 -7.79 -18.70 0.86
N LEU A 39 -8.42 -17.74 0.15
CA LEU A 39 -7.79 -16.49 -0.27
C LEU A 39 -7.95 -15.43 0.81
N ARG A 40 -6.87 -14.74 1.17
CA ARG A 40 -6.88 -13.60 2.10
C ARG A 40 -6.69 -12.30 1.31
N ALA A 41 -7.60 -11.36 1.47
CA ALA A 41 -7.48 -10.03 0.89
C ALA A 41 -7.23 -9.00 1.97
N PHE A 42 -6.15 -8.23 1.82
CA PHE A 42 -5.77 -7.14 2.72
C PHE A 42 -6.15 -5.83 2.07
N VAL A 43 -7.27 -5.25 2.50
CA VAL A 43 -7.71 -3.93 2.04
C VAL A 43 -6.91 -2.87 2.78
N VAL A 44 -6.06 -2.15 2.03
CA VAL A 44 -5.14 -1.14 2.57
C VAL A 44 -5.59 0.24 2.13
N ALA A 45 -6.27 0.91 3.05
CA ALA A 45 -6.73 2.28 2.90
C ALA A 45 -5.57 3.26 2.86
N HIS A 46 -5.52 4.10 1.83
CA HIS A 46 -4.57 5.20 1.72
C HIS A 46 -5.16 6.36 0.92
N SER A 47 -4.45 7.49 0.94
CA SER A 47 -4.69 8.61 0.05
C SER A 47 -3.35 8.98 -0.56
N HIS A 48 -3.31 9.14 -1.88
CA HIS A 48 -2.14 9.71 -2.53
C HIS A 48 -2.30 11.23 -2.58
N MET A 49 -1.25 11.96 -2.20
CA MET A 49 -1.28 13.41 -2.12
C MET A 49 0.04 13.98 -2.63
N ASP A 50 0.06 14.47 -3.87
CA ASP A 50 1.26 15.07 -4.47
C ASP A 50 1.73 16.29 -3.67
N VAL A 51 3.00 16.26 -3.21
CA VAL A 51 3.65 17.38 -2.53
C VAL A 51 4.11 18.40 -3.57
N GLY A 52 3.12 19.05 -4.19
CA GLY A 52 3.30 19.97 -5.31
C GLY A 52 3.17 19.27 -6.67
N TRP A 53 2.14 19.64 -7.44
CA TRP A 53 1.95 19.19 -8.83
C TRP A 53 1.13 20.23 -9.61
N VAL A 54 -0.20 20.06 -9.72
CA VAL A 54 -1.10 21.08 -10.29
C VAL A 54 -1.25 22.29 -9.35
N TYR A 55 -1.22 22.04 -8.04
CA TYR A 55 -1.28 23.07 -7.01
C TYR A 55 -0.01 23.04 -6.18
N THR A 56 0.33 24.19 -5.59
CA THR A 56 1.42 24.28 -4.62
C THR A 56 1.10 23.48 -3.36
N VAL A 57 2.13 23.21 -2.55
CA VAL A 57 1.98 22.54 -1.25
C VAL A 57 1.00 23.30 -0.35
N GLN A 58 1.07 24.63 -0.31
CA GLN A 58 0.19 25.44 0.54
C GLN A 58 -1.28 25.40 0.07
N GLU A 59 -1.50 25.49 -1.25
CA GLU A 59 -2.84 25.37 -1.83
C GLU A 59 -3.43 23.97 -1.57
N SER A 60 -2.63 22.92 -1.76
CA SER A 60 -3.05 21.53 -1.49
C SER A 60 -3.39 21.31 -0.01
N MET A 61 -2.58 21.87 0.89
CA MET A 61 -2.85 21.83 2.33
C MET A 61 -4.18 22.46 2.69
N HIS A 62 -4.47 23.65 2.16
CA HIS A 62 -5.72 24.36 2.41
C HIS A 62 -6.93 23.69 1.72
N ALA A 63 -6.74 23.18 0.51
CA ALA A 63 -7.81 22.63 -0.30
C ALA A 63 -8.27 21.25 0.20
N TYR A 64 -7.34 20.35 0.53
CA TYR A 64 -7.70 18.97 0.84
C TYR A 64 -6.85 18.28 1.91
N ALA A 65 -5.52 18.44 1.95
CA ALA A 65 -4.67 17.55 2.75
C ALA A 65 -4.96 17.65 4.26
N ALA A 66 -5.23 18.86 4.76
CA ALA A 66 -5.63 19.07 6.15
C ALA A 66 -6.98 18.40 6.50
N ASN A 67 -7.93 18.43 5.56
CA ASN A 67 -9.24 17.79 5.73
C ASN A 67 -9.12 16.27 5.71
N VAL A 68 -8.26 15.72 4.85
CA VAL A 68 -7.99 14.27 4.78
C VAL A 68 -7.47 13.78 6.13
N TYR A 69 -6.39 14.35 6.67
CA TYR A 69 -5.83 13.87 7.94
C TYR A 69 -6.77 14.07 9.13
N THR A 70 -7.47 15.20 9.22
CA THR A 70 -8.46 15.43 10.28
C THR A 70 -9.56 14.37 10.24
N SER A 71 -10.13 14.13 9.06
CA SER A 71 -11.22 13.17 8.91
C SER A 71 -10.76 11.72 9.06
N VAL A 72 -9.55 11.35 8.60
CA VAL A 72 -8.93 10.04 8.87
C VAL A 72 -8.85 9.78 10.38
N VAL A 73 -8.30 10.72 11.15
CA VAL A 73 -8.18 10.56 12.61
C VAL A 73 -9.55 10.39 13.25
N GLU A 74 -10.53 11.22 12.89
CA GLU A 74 -11.88 11.12 13.41
C GLU A 74 -12.56 9.78 13.07
N GLU A 75 -12.40 9.30 11.84
CA GLU A 75 -13.04 8.08 11.36
C GLU A 75 -12.37 6.81 11.88
N LEU A 76 -11.05 6.80 12.04
CA LEU A 76 -10.35 5.69 12.71
C LEU A 76 -10.82 5.58 14.17
N MET A 77 -11.01 6.70 14.86
CA MET A 77 -11.50 6.71 16.25
C MET A 77 -12.94 6.18 16.41
N LYS A 78 -13.73 6.09 15.33
CA LYS A 78 -15.09 5.51 15.36
C LYS A 78 -15.10 3.98 15.35
N GLY A 79 -14.01 3.31 14.99
CA GLY A 79 -13.99 1.85 14.92
C GLY A 79 -12.60 1.24 14.87
N LYS A 80 -12.28 0.40 15.86
CA LYS A 80 -10.96 -0.26 16.05
C LYS A 80 -10.49 -1.13 14.88
N GLN A 81 -11.41 -1.53 14.01
CA GLN A 81 -11.19 -2.36 12.85
C GLN A 81 -10.74 -1.57 11.61
N ARG A 82 -10.85 -0.24 11.65
CA ARG A 82 -10.43 0.63 10.55
C ARG A 82 -8.92 0.81 10.60
N LYS A 83 -8.28 0.80 9.44
CA LYS A 83 -6.84 1.02 9.29
C LYS A 83 -6.59 2.00 8.17
N PHE A 84 -5.47 2.72 8.24
CA PHE A 84 -5.03 3.67 7.22
C PHE A 84 -3.51 3.75 7.20
N ILE A 85 -2.91 3.80 6.01
CA ILE A 85 -1.49 4.11 5.84
C ILE A 85 -1.33 5.58 5.43
N ALA A 86 -0.49 6.32 6.15
CA ALA A 86 -0.08 7.67 5.81
C ALA A 86 1.22 7.61 4.98
N VAL A 87 1.18 8.15 3.77
CA VAL A 87 2.25 8.05 2.77
C VAL A 87 3.07 9.32 2.73
N GLU A 88 2.46 10.47 2.39
CA GLU A 88 3.19 11.74 2.23
C GLU A 88 3.33 12.46 3.57
N GLN A 89 4.50 12.29 4.18
CA GLN A 89 4.81 12.76 5.52
C GLN A 89 4.86 14.29 5.61
N GLU A 90 5.27 15.01 4.56
CA GLU A 90 5.33 16.47 4.62
C GLU A 90 3.96 17.10 4.88
N PHE A 91 2.90 16.61 4.22
CA PHE A 91 1.55 17.08 4.52
C PHE A 91 1.08 16.69 5.92
N PHE A 92 1.47 15.50 6.40
CA PHE A 92 1.15 15.11 7.78
C PHE A 92 1.84 16.04 8.79
N ARG A 93 3.10 16.39 8.57
CA ARG A 93 3.87 17.33 9.40
C ARG A 93 3.22 18.71 9.43
N LEU A 94 2.90 19.26 8.26
CA LEU A 94 2.23 20.56 8.15
C LEU A 94 0.86 20.56 8.84
N TRP A 95 0.09 19.47 8.70
CA TRP A 95 -1.17 19.31 9.43
C TRP A 95 -0.94 19.22 10.94
N TRP A 96 0.05 18.45 11.39
CA TRP A 96 0.40 18.27 12.80
C TRP A 96 0.78 19.59 13.48
N ASP A 97 1.56 20.42 12.79
CA ASP A 97 2.08 21.67 13.32
C ASP A 97 1.03 22.79 13.30
N ALA A 98 0.24 22.89 12.21
CA ALA A 98 -0.59 24.06 11.96
C ALA A 98 -2.10 23.85 12.18
N VAL A 99 -2.60 22.61 12.11
CA VAL A 99 -4.05 22.32 12.06
C VAL A 99 -4.50 21.38 13.18
N ALA A 100 -3.69 20.38 13.54
CA ALA A 100 -4.04 19.38 14.53
C ALA A 100 -4.24 19.99 15.92
N THR A 101 -5.42 19.78 16.50
CA THR A 101 -5.71 20.15 17.89
C THR A 101 -5.01 19.19 18.86
N ASP A 102 -4.85 19.57 20.13
CA ASP A 102 -4.30 18.67 21.16
C ASP A 102 -5.06 17.34 21.25
N ARG A 103 -6.38 17.38 21.02
CA ARG A 103 -7.22 16.19 20.92
C ARG A 103 -6.79 15.30 19.74
N HIS A 104 -6.61 15.88 18.55
CA HIS A 104 -6.13 15.13 17.38
C HIS A 104 -4.76 14.53 17.64
N LYS A 105 -3.85 15.28 18.28
CA LYS A 105 -2.50 14.79 18.61
C LYS A 105 -2.54 13.58 19.54
N GLN A 106 -3.36 13.63 20.59
CA GLN A 106 -3.57 12.49 21.48
C GLN A 106 -4.19 11.28 20.77
N GLN A 107 -5.18 11.52 19.88
CA GLN A 107 -5.80 10.46 19.10
C GLN A 107 -4.80 9.80 18.15
N VAL A 108 -3.95 10.56 17.47
CA VAL A 108 -2.88 10.01 16.62
C VAL A 108 -1.95 9.11 17.41
N HIS A 109 -1.45 9.55 18.58
CA HIS A 109 -0.61 8.69 19.43
C HIS A 109 -1.31 7.37 19.77
N HIS A 110 -2.59 7.43 20.12
CA HIS A 110 -3.38 6.22 20.40
C HIS A 110 -3.54 5.33 19.15
N LEU A 111 -3.87 5.90 18.00
CA LEU A 111 -4.07 5.17 16.74
C LEU A 111 -2.78 4.49 16.25
N LEU A 112 -1.63 5.13 16.45
CA LEU A 112 -0.32 4.55 16.15
C LEU A 112 0.01 3.39 17.10
N GLN A 113 -0.26 3.53 18.40
CA GLN A 113 -0.06 2.47 19.40
C GLN A 113 -0.93 1.24 19.13
N GLU A 114 -2.18 1.45 18.69
CA GLU A 114 -3.11 0.35 18.33
C GLU A 114 -2.86 -0.23 16.93
N GLY A 115 -1.93 0.34 16.14
CA GLY A 115 -1.64 -0.11 14.77
C GLY A 115 -2.81 0.08 13.80
N GLN A 116 -3.64 1.09 14.04
CA GLN A 116 -4.72 1.53 13.14
C GLN A 116 -4.20 2.55 12.12
N LEU A 117 -3.29 3.42 12.54
CA LEU A 117 -2.55 4.31 11.65
C LEU A 117 -1.12 3.80 11.52
N GLU A 118 -0.59 3.76 10.30
CA GLU A 118 0.79 3.36 10.04
C GLU A 118 1.45 4.32 9.05
N PHE A 119 2.68 4.74 9.32
CA PHE A 119 3.48 5.53 8.38
C PHE A 119 4.26 4.59 7.46
N VAL A 120 4.12 4.78 6.14
CA VAL A 120 4.89 4.07 5.13
C VAL A 120 5.79 5.05 4.38
N ILE A 121 6.96 4.60 3.91
CA ILE A 121 8.07 5.45 3.44
C ILE A 121 8.61 6.35 4.56
N GLY A 122 7.80 7.32 5.00
CA GLY A 122 8.10 8.33 6.03
C GLY A 122 9.20 9.33 5.67
N GLY A 123 9.64 9.37 4.40
CA GLY A 123 10.35 10.53 3.88
C GLY A 123 9.39 11.69 3.63
N GLN A 124 9.92 12.90 3.48
CA GLN A 124 9.10 14.09 3.22
C GLN A 124 8.17 13.90 2.02
N VAL A 125 8.64 13.19 0.99
CA VAL A 125 7.91 12.94 -0.25
C VAL A 125 8.06 11.49 -0.70
N MET A 126 7.19 11.07 -1.61
CA MET A 126 7.46 9.94 -2.50
C MET A 126 8.35 10.46 -3.64
N HIS A 127 9.66 10.27 -3.53
CA HIS A 127 10.62 10.89 -4.45
C HIS A 127 10.57 10.25 -5.85
N ASP A 128 10.91 11.05 -6.86
CA ASP A 128 11.15 10.53 -8.20
C ASP A 128 12.40 9.64 -8.23
N GLU A 129 12.38 8.60 -9.04
CA GLU A 129 13.44 7.60 -9.11
C GLU A 129 14.37 7.78 -10.33
N ALA A 130 14.03 8.65 -11.27
CA ALA A 130 14.76 8.83 -12.52
C ALA A 130 15.75 10.01 -12.50
N VAL A 131 15.33 11.15 -11.96
CA VAL A 131 16.07 12.43 -12.01
C VAL A 131 16.52 12.93 -10.64
N THR A 132 16.41 12.12 -9.59
CA THR A 132 16.84 12.47 -8.23
C THR A 132 18.22 11.90 -7.91
N LEU A 133 19.12 12.72 -7.36
CA LEU A 133 20.43 12.26 -6.89
C LEU A 133 20.28 11.46 -5.60
N ILE A 134 21.16 10.48 -5.38
CA ILE A 134 21.11 9.63 -4.18
C ILE A 134 21.21 10.43 -2.88
N ASP A 135 21.98 11.51 -2.86
CA ASP A 135 22.14 12.38 -1.69
C ASP A 135 20.82 13.07 -1.33
N ASP A 136 20.04 13.49 -2.33
CA ASP A 136 18.72 14.10 -2.14
C ASP A 136 17.68 13.07 -1.67
N GLN A 137 17.76 11.83 -2.17
CA GLN A 137 16.92 10.73 -1.68
C GLN A 137 17.19 10.42 -0.20
N ILE A 138 18.46 10.43 0.21
CA ILE A 138 18.85 10.24 1.61
C ILE A 138 18.39 11.43 2.46
N LEU A 139 18.58 12.66 1.98
CA LEU A 139 18.22 13.86 2.72
C LEU A 139 16.72 13.91 3.03
N GLN A 140 15.85 13.80 2.01
CA GLN A 140 14.40 13.87 2.21
C GLN A 140 13.88 12.72 3.11
N LEU A 141 14.50 11.55 3.01
CA LEU A 141 14.16 10.40 3.85
C LEU A 141 14.56 10.65 5.31
N THR A 142 15.76 11.23 5.52
CA THR A 142 16.30 11.56 6.83
C THR A 142 15.47 12.63 7.52
N GLU A 143 15.08 13.70 6.82
CA GLU A 143 14.24 14.77 7.36
C GLU A 143 12.86 14.23 7.81
N GLY A 144 12.21 13.44 6.96
CA GLY A 144 10.91 12.84 7.30
C GLY A 144 11.00 11.84 8.46
N HIS A 145 12.01 10.96 8.46
CA HIS A 145 12.25 10.00 9.55
C HIS A 145 12.62 10.71 10.85
N GLY A 146 13.37 11.81 10.79
CA GLY A 146 13.72 12.65 11.94
C GLY A 146 12.46 13.13 12.66
N PHE A 147 11.53 13.75 11.93
CA PHE A 147 10.25 14.16 12.51
C PHE A 147 9.48 13.00 13.14
N LEU A 148 9.35 11.86 12.44
CA LEU A 148 8.58 10.72 12.92
C LEU A 148 9.20 10.10 14.18
N TYR A 149 10.53 10.01 14.21
CA TYR A 149 11.26 9.46 15.35
C TYR A 149 11.21 10.39 16.56
N GLU A 150 11.43 11.69 16.37
CA GLU A 150 11.40 12.68 17.46
C GLU A 150 9.99 12.86 18.04
N THR A 151 8.96 12.82 17.19
CA THR A 151 7.57 13.06 17.60
C THR A 151 6.90 11.80 18.15
N PHE A 152 7.13 10.65 17.50
CA PHE A 152 6.38 9.41 17.79
C PHE A 152 7.26 8.24 18.24
N GLY A 153 8.59 8.33 18.12
CA GLY A 153 9.50 7.21 18.36
C GLY A 153 9.37 6.10 17.31
N ILE A 154 8.86 6.41 16.12
CA ILE A 154 8.53 5.44 15.08
C ILE A 154 9.55 5.49 13.94
N ARG A 155 9.92 4.31 13.46
CA ARG A 155 10.66 4.12 12.20
C ARG A 155 9.79 3.31 11.23
N PRO A 156 9.38 3.88 10.08
CA PRO A 156 8.64 3.15 9.04
C PRO A 156 9.34 1.84 8.65
N GLN A 157 8.56 0.79 8.43
CA GLN A 157 9.06 -0.56 8.12
C GLN A 157 8.84 -0.96 6.65
N PHE A 158 7.94 -0.27 5.95
CA PHE A 158 7.51 -0.59 4.59
C PHE A 158 7.52 0.67 3.73
N SER A 159 7.92 0.54 2.47
CA SER A 159 7.86 1.63 1.49
C SER A 159 6.70 1.43 0.50
N TRP A 160 6.25 2.52 -0.10
CA TRP A 160 5.02 2.61 -0.91
C TRP A 160 5.19 3.53 -2.13
N HIS A 161 5.98 3.11 -3.12
CA HIS A 161 6.33 3.91 -4.29
C HIS A 161 5.36 3.69 -5.46
N VAL A 162 4.15 4.21 -5.33
CA VAL A 162 3.09 3.94 -6.31
C VAL A 162 3.05 4.89 -7.50
N ASP A 163 3.58 6.11 -7.37
CA ASP A 163 3.49 7.14 -8.42
C ASP A 163 4.80 7.58 -9.11
N PRO A 164 6.03 7.16 -8.73
CA PRO A 164 7.21 7.45 -9.53
C PRO A 164 7.13 6.85 -10.93
N PHE A 165 7.58 7.58 -11.96
CA PHE A 165 7.46 7.15 -13.36
C PHE A 165 8.57 6.17 -13.76
N GLY A 166 8.44 4.94 -13.29
CA GLY A 166 9.46 3.90 -13.38
C GLY A 166 10.08 3.61 -12.02
N ALA A 167 10.91 2.57 -11.96
CA ALA A 167 11.53 2.14 -10.71
C ALA A 167 13.05 1.98 -10.91
N SER A 168 13.82 2.62 -10.05
CA SER A 168 15.29 2.58 -10.05
C SER A 168 15.79 1.45 -9.17
N ALA A 169 16.94 0.85 -9.50
CA ALA A 169 17.59 -0.11 -8.62
C ALA A 169 18.20 0.56 -7.36
N THR A 170 18.39 1.88 -7.38
CA THR A 170 18.97 2.65 -6.27
C THR A 170 18.02 2.73 -5.09
N THR A 171 16.74 3.06 -5.32
CA THR A 171 15.70 3.22 -4.29
C THR A 171 15.52 1.99 -3.38
N PRO A 172 15.30 0.76 -3.89
CA PRO A 172 15.17 -0.43 -3.05
C PRO A 172 16.48 -0.76 -2.32
N THR A 173 17.63 -0.48 -2.92
CA THR A 173 18.94 -0.64 -2.26
C THR A 173 19.07 0.31 -1.07
N LEU A 174 18.66 1.57 -1.22
CA LEU A 174 18.65 2.56 -0.15
C LEU A 174 17.66 2.16 0.96
N PHE A 175 16.47 1.68 0.60
CA PHE A 175 15.49 1.21 1.58
C PHE A 175 15.96 -0.03 2.34
N ALA A 176 16.63 -0.98 1.69
CA ALA A 176 17.25 -2.10 2.38
C ALA A 176 18.31 -1.62 3.39
N LEU A 177 19.16 -0.68 2.99
CA LEU A 177 20.17 -0.05 3.86
C LEU A 177 19.54 0.70 5.04
N ALA A 178 18.42 1.36 4.77
CA ALA A 178 17.61 2.06 5.76
C ALA A 178 16.72 1.11 6.58
N GLY A 179 16.88 -0.22 6.47
CA GLY A 179 16.25 -1.21 7.34
C GLY A 179 14.76 -1.46 7.06
N PHE A 180 14.29 -1.18 5.84
CA PHE A 180 12.93 -1.53 5.42
C PHE A 180 12.81 -3.04 5.17
N ASN A 181 11.65 -3.59 5.54
CA ASN A 181 11.37 -5.02 5.37
C ASN A 181 10.87 -5.36 3.97
N ALA A 182 10.15 -4.43 3.33
CA ALA A 182 9.67 -4.59 1.97
C ALA A 182 9.49 -3.26 1.23
N HIS A 183 9.49 -3.37 -0.09
CA HIS A 183 9.27 -2.31 -1.04
C HIS A 183 8.07 -2.61 -1.92
N LEU A 184 7.27 -1.59 -2.19
CA LEU A 184 6.12 -1.69 -3.08
C LEU A 184 6.26 -0.66 -4.20
N ILE A 185 6.04 -1.11 -5.43
CA ILE A 185 6.04 -0.26 -6.63
C ILE A 185 4.81 -0.52 -7.48
N SER A 186 4.41 0.46 -8.30
CA SER A 186 3.29 0.28 -9.23
C SER A 186 3.70 0.47 -10.70
N ARG A 187 4.33 1.59 -11.04
CA ARG A 187 4.57 1.98 -12.43
C ARG A 187 5.82 1.29 -12.98
N ILE A 188 5.60 0.26 -13.78
CA ILE A 188 6.61 -0.41 -14.60
C ILE A 188 6.11 -0.52 -16.04
N ASP A 189 6.99 -0.90 -16.96
CA ASP A 189 6.63 -1.17 -18.36
C ASP A 189 5.45 -2.16 -18.48
N TYR A 190 4.59 -1.94 -19.48
CA TYR A 190 3.34 -2.69 -19.64
C TYR A 190 3.58 -4.13 -20.10
N ASP A 191 4.50 -4.34 -21.02
CA ASP A 191 4.85 -5.68 -21.49
C ASP A 191 5.52 -6.47 -20.36
N LEU A 192 6.42 -5.82 -19.62
CA LEU A 192 7.04 -6.40 -18.43
C LEU A 192 5.99 -6.79 -17.37
N LYS A 193 5.01 -5.92 -17.07
CA LYS A 193 3.96 -6.25 -16.08
C LYS A 193 3.11 -7.43 -16.53
N ALA A 194 2.68 -7.44 -17.80
CA ALA A 194 1.89 -8.54 -18.36
C ALA A 194 2.66 -9.88 -18.29
N ASP A 195 3.95 -9.87 -18.62
CA ASP A 195 4.81 -11.03 -18.49
C ASP A 195 4.99 -11.45 -17.03
N MET A 196 5.15 -10.50 -16.10
CA MET A 196 5.26 -10.80 -14.67
C MET A 196 3.97 -11.39 -14.10
N GLN A 197 2.80 -10.87 -14.47
CA GLN A 197 1.50 -11.44 -14.09
C GLN A 197 1.35 -12.88 -14.60
N LYS A 198 1.61 -13.11 -15.89
CA LYS A 198 1.52 -14.43 -16.52
C LYS A 198 2.43 -15.46 -15.85
N ASN A 199 3.62 -15.03 -15.44
CA ASN A 199 4.63 -15.89 -14.84
C ASN A 199 4.64 -15.85 -13.30
N LYS A 200 3.70 -15.14 -12.67
CA LYS A 200 3.60 -14.96 -11.21
C LYS A 200 4.88 -14.39 -10.57
N LYS A 201 5.49 -13.40 -11.22
CA LYS A 201 6.75 -12.75 -10.83
C LYS A 201 6.57 -11.34 -10.27
N LEU A 202 5.34 -10.91 -10.00
CA LEU A 202 5.07 -9.60 -9.36
C LEU A 202 5.66 -9.47 -7.95
N GLN A 203 6.03 -10.58 -7.32
CA GLN A 203 6.72 -10.61 -6.04
C GLN A 203 8.09 -11.25 -6.22
N PHE A 204 9.14 -10.55 -5.82
CA PHE A 204 10.52 -11.01 -5.96
C PHE A 204 11.43 -10.37 -4.91
N VAL A 205 12.61 -10.93 -4.72
CA VAL A 205 13.67 -10.31 -3.91
C VAL A 205 14.52 -9.46 -4.84
N TRP A 206 14.56 -8.15 -4.60
CA TRP A 206 15.29 -7.21 -5.43
C TRP A 206 16.70 -7.02 -4.90
N GLN A 207 17.68 -7.47 -5.68
CA GLN A 207 19.09 -7.18 -5.49
C GLN A 207 19.50 -6.02 -6.41
N GLY A 208 19.37 -4.78 -5.93
CA GLY A 208 19.59 -3.58 -6.74
C GLY A 208 21.06 -3.26 -7.03
N SER A 209 22.00 -3.75 -6.19
CA SER A 209 23.43 -3.49 -6.34
C SER A 209 24.25 -4.79 -6.42
N PRO A 210 24.95 -5.06 -7.54
CA PRO A 210 25.85 -6.19 -7.66
C PRO A 210 27.01 -6.17 -6.66
N SER A 211 27.49 -4.98 -6.27
CA SER A 211 28.62 -4.84 -5.34
C SER A 211 28.23 -5.03 -3.88
N LEU A 212 26.98 -4.76 -3.51
CA LEU A 212 26.48 -4.92 -2.14
C LEU A 212 25.86 -6.31 -1.91
N SER A 213 25.42 -6.99 -2.97
CA SER A 213 24.94 -8.38 -2.97
C SER A 213 23.88 -8.65 -1.88
N GLU A 214 23.91 -9.82 -1.23
CA GLU A 214 22.91 -10.29 -0.27
C GLU A 214 22.70 -9.35 0.93
N ARG A 215 23.63 -8.42 1.18
CA ARG A 215 23.50 -7.48 2.31
C ARG A 215 22.36 -6.48 2.13
N GLN A 216 21.91 -6.26 0.90
CA GLN A 216 20.95 -5.19 0.54
C GLN A 216 19.82 -5.70 -0.36
N GLU A 217 19.38 -6.92 -0.09
CA GLU A 217 18.19 -7.49 -0.71
C GLU A 217 16.93 -7.02 0.01
N ILE A 218 15.89 -6.70 -0.77
CA ILE A 218 14.59 -6.32 -0.21
C ILE A 218 13.47 -7.02 -0.97
N PHE A 219 12.49 -7.54 -0.23
CA PHE A 219 11.29 -8.09 -0.84
C PHE A 219 10.53 -6.96 -1.55
N THR A 220 10.26 -7.14 -2.84
CA THR A 220 9.56 -6.17 -3.66
C THR A 220 8.24 -6.74 -4.16
N HIS A 221 7.18 -5.94 -4.01
CA HIS A 221 5.85 -6.20 -4.54
C HIS A 221 5.53 -5.17 -5.62
N VAL A 222 5.32 -5.65 -6.85
CA VAL A 222 4.75 -4.87 -7.93
C VAL A 222 3.24 -5.00 -7.86
N MET A 223 2.54 -3.86 -7.77
CA MET A 223 1.08 -3.84 -7.81
C MET A 223 0.60 -4.48 -9.11
N ASP A 224 -0.45 -5.28 -9.03
CA ASP A 224 -0.97 -6.03 -10.16
C ASP A 224 -1.70 -5.15 -11.17
N GLN A 225 -2.29 -4.04 -10.75
CA GLN A 225 -2.91 -3.08 -11.66
C GLN A 225 -1.91 -2.02 -12.12
N TYR A 226 -2.18 -1.37 -13.26
CA TYR A 226 -1.39 -0.22 -13.75
C TYR A 226 -1.61 1.07 -12.95
N SER A 227 -2.61 1.02 -12.08
CA SER A 227 -2.98 2.10 -11.19
C SER A 227 -2.96 1.64 -9.75
N TYR A 228 -2.65 2.58 -8.87
CA TYR A 228 -2.78 2.43 -7.43
C TYR A 228 -4.18 2.72 -6.88
N CYS A 229 -5.10 3.13 -7.75
CA CYS A 229 -6.45 3.51 -7.40
C CYS A 229 -7.41 2.32 -7.30
N THR A 230 -8.52 2.52 -6.59
CA THR A 230 -9.57 1.51 -6.47
C THR A 230 -10.08 1.11 -7.87
N PRO A 231 -10.14 -0.20 -8.21
CA PRO A 231 -10.58 -0.65 -9.53
C PRO A 231 -11.96 -0.10 -9.88
N SER A 232 -12.08 0.53 -11.06
CA SER A 232 -13.28 1.25 -11.49
C SER A 232 -14.42 0.35 -12.01
N GLN A 233 -14.16 -0.95 -12.15
CA GLN A 233 -15.09 -1.93 -12.72
C GLN A 233 -15.68 -2.82 -11.63
N ILE A 234 -16.84 -2.40 -11.13
CA ILE A 234 -17.73 -3.20 -10.28
C ILE A 234 -19.04 -3.38 -11.07
N PRO A 235 -19.31 -4.54 -11.70
CA PRO A 235 -20.33 -4.70 -12.75
C PRO A 235 -21.79 -4.40 -12.38
N PHE A 236 -22.15 -4.24 -11.10
CA PHE A 236 -23.51 -3.81 -10.68
C PHE A 236 -23.58 -2.35 -10.23
N SER A 237 -22.48 -1.61 -10.27
CA SER A 237 -22.54 -0.15 -10.17
C SER A 237 -22.88 0.40 -11.55
N ASN A 238 -24.04 1.05 -11.70
CA ASN A 238 -24.37 1.83 -12.89
C ASN A 238 -23.57 3.14 -12.98
N ARG A 239 -22.45 3.22 -12.26
CA ARG A 239 -21.56 4.37 -12.07
C ARG A 239 -20.13 3.84 -11.89
N SER A 240 -19.46 3.65 -13.02
CA SER A 240 -18.02 3.39 -13.10
C SER A 240 -17.28 4.69 -12.75
N GLY A 241 -16.56 4.69 -11.65
CA GLY A 241 -15.68 5.80 -11.27
C GLY A 241 -14.40 5.76 -12.08
N PHE A 242 -14.35 6.52 -13.17
CA PHE A 242 -13.22 6.80 -14.06
C PHE A 242 -12.64 5.64 -14.90
N TYR A 243 -12.53 5.89 -16.21
CA TYR A 243 -11.73 5.11 -17.15
C TYR A 243 -10.31 5.68 -17.20
N TRP A 244 -9.30 4.80 -17.31
CA TRP A 244 -7.87 5.11 -17.41
C TRP A 244 -7.44 5.88 -18.68
N ASN A 245 -8.38 6.37 -19.49
CA ASN A 245 -8.11 7.14 -20.72
C ASN A 245 -8.65 8.58 -20.69
N GLY A 246 -8.95 9.14 -19.51
CA GLY A 246 -9.27 10.56 -19.37
C GLY A 246 -10.62 11.00 -19.94
N ILE A 247 -11.53 10.07 -20.29
CA ILE A 247 -12.90 10.41 -20.68
C ILE A 247 -13.84 10.09 -19.51
N ALA A 248 -14.32 11.13 -18.86
CA ALA A 248 -15.47 11.03 -17.97
C ALA A 248 -16.68 10.56 -18.80
N ALA A 249 -17.29 9.42 -18.43
CA ALA A 249 -18.53 8.96 -19.06
C ALA A 249 -19.74 9.75 -18.54
N PHE A 250 -19.69 11.08 -18.63
CA PHE A 250 -20.87 11.94 -18.50
C PHE A 250 -21.02 12.73 -19.81
N PRO A 251 -22.16 12.62 -20.52
CA PRO A 251 -22.54 13.66 -21.46
C PRO A 251 -22.90 14.89 -20.61
N ASP A 252 -21.99 15.86 -20.60
CA ASP A 252 -22.01 17.13 -19.85
C ASP A 252 -21.97 17.03 -18.30
N PRO A 253 -21.17 17.89 -17.63
CA PRO A 253 -21.20 18.01 -16.18
C PRO A 253 -22.59 18.49 -15.70
N PRO A 254 -23.08 18.01 -14.52
CA PRO A 254 -24.32 18.48 -13.93
C PRO A 254 -24.30 20.00 -13.77
N LYS A 255 -25.37 20.68 -14.21
CA LYS A 255 -25.47 22.15 -14.18
C LYS A 255 -25.40 22.76 -12.78
N ASP A 256 -25.56 21.94 -11.74
CA ASP A 256 -25.53 22.31 -10.32
C ASP A 256 -24.17 22.01 -9.64
N GLY A 257 -23.21 21.40 -10.36
CA GLY A 257 -21.91 21.03 -9.80
C GLY A 257 -21.96 19.88 -8.78
N VAL A 258 -23.11 19.21 -8.62
CA VAL A 258 -23.28 18.12 -7.67
C VAL A 258 -23.16 16.79 -8.41
N TYR A 259 -22.01 16.13 -8.25
CA TYR A 259 -21.81 14.78 -8.77
C TYR A 259 -22.68 13.78 -7.99
N PRO A 260 -23.53 12.99 -8.65
CA PRO A 260 -24.43 12.09 -7.94
C PRO A 260 -23.65 10.91 -7.32
N ASN A 261 -23.89 10.63 -6.03
CA ASN A 261 -23.24 9.60 -5.22
C ASN A 261 -23.01 8.28 -5.99
N MET A 262 -21.75 7.91 -6.25
CA MET A 262 -21.35 6.94 -7.29
C MET A 262 -21.49 5.47 -6.90
N SER A 263 -22.29 5.13 -5.91
CA SER A 263 -22.70 3.75 -5.61
C SER A 263 -24.06 3.76 -4.93
N LEU A 264 -24.92 2.81 -5.27
CA LEU A 264 -26.08 2.54 -4.42
C LEU A 264 -25.55 2.22 -3.01
N PRO A 265 -26.15 2.77 -1.93
CA PRO A 265 -25.75 2.40 -0.57
C PRO A 265 -25.78 0.88 -0.41
N VAL A 266 -24.78 0.32 0.28
CA VAL A 266 -24.80 -1.09 0.64
C VAL A 266 -25.92 -1.29 1.65
N THR A 267 -26.85 -2.17 1.31
CA THR A 267 -28.00 -2.57 2.12
C THR A 267 -28.04 -4.08 2.19
N ASP A 268 -28.77 -4.65 3.15
CA ASP A 268 -28.95 -6.10 3.25
C ASP A 268 -29.50 -6.71 1.95
N ALA A 269 -30.29 -5.93 1.20
CA ALA A 269 -30.87 -6.35 -0.07
C ALA A 269 -29.85 -6.47 -1.22
N ASN A 270 -28.75 -5.71 -1.21
CA ASN A 270 -27.80 -5.66 -2.32
C ASN A 270 -26.37 -6.10 -1.95
N ILE A 271 -26.05 -6.28 -0.65
CA ILE A 271 -24.71 -6.64 -0.16
C ILE A 271 -24.13 -7.89 -0.81
N HIS A 272 -24.98 -8.86 -1.15
CA HIS A 272 -24.56 -10.10 -1.81
C HIS A 272 -23.98 -9.84 -3.21
N LEU A 273 -24.49 -8.85 -3.95
CA LEU A 273 -23.95 -8.46 -5.24
C LEU A 273 -22.54 -7.88 -5.04
N TYR A 274 -22.40 -6.91 -4.13
CA TYR A 274 -21.11 -6.31 -3.74
C TYR A 274 -20.07 -7.37 -3.38
N ALA A 275 -20.44 -8.30 -2.50
CA ALA A 275 -19.59 -9.39 -2.08
C ALA A 275 -19.19 -10.32 -3.24
N GLN A 276 -20.12 -10.66 -4.14
CA GLN A 276 -19.83 -11.55 -5.28
C GLN A 276 -18.80 -10.94 -6.24
N THR A 277 -18.93 -9.67 -6.61
CA THR A 277 -17.91 -9.02 -7.46
C THR A 277 -16.59 -8.86 -6.74
N MET A 278 -16.61 -8.45 -5.48
CA MET A 278 -15.36 -8.30 -4.73
C MET A 278 -14.61 -9.63 -4.67
N VAL A 279 -15.32 -10.74 -4.40
CA VAL A 279 -14.73 -12.08 -4.41
C VAL A 279 -14.25 -12.49 -5.80
N ALA A 280 -14.98 -12.19 -6.86
CA ALA A 280 -14.55 -12.49 -8.23
C ALA A 280 -13.26 -11.75 -8.58
N ASN A 281 -13.19 -10.46 -8.28
CA ASN A 281 -12.02 -9.64 -8.53
C ASN A 281 -10.81 -10.08 -7.69
N ILE A 282 -11.00 -10.39 -6.40
CA ILE A 282 -9.95 -10.95 -5.55
C ILE A 282 -9.41 -12.26 -6.12
N LYS A 283 -10.29 -13.15 -6.61
CA LYS A 283 -9.89 -14.43 -7.21
C LYS A 283 -9.09 -14.23 -8.50
N GLU A 284 -9.49 -13.29 -9.34
CA GLU A 284 -8.78 -12.93 -10.56
C GLU A 284 -7.37 -12.40 -10.22
N ARG A 285 -7.28 -11.42 -9.33
CA ARG A 285 -6.01 -10.82 -8.90
C ARG A 285 -5.09 -11.83 -8.23
N ALA A 286 -5.63 -12.70 -7.37
CA ALA A 286 -4.89 -13.77 -6.72
C ALA A 286 -4.19 -14.72 -7.71
N ALA A 287 -4.75 -14.90 -8.92
CA ALA A 287 -4.16 -15.80 -9.91
C ALA A 287 -2.78 -15.34 -10.40
N TRP A 288 -2.49 -14.03 -10.31
CA TRP A 288 -1.20 -13.44 -10.70
C TRP A 288 -0.11 -13.51 -9.64
N PHE A 289 -0.44 -13.98 -8.43
CA PHE A 289 0.50 -14.11 -7.32
C PHE A 289 0.82 -15.58 -7.01
N GLN A 290 1.93 -15.79 -6.30
CA GLN A 290 2.37 -17.12 -5.87
C GLN A 290 1.67 -17.57 -4.58
N THR A 291 1.23 -16.61 -3.76
CA THR A 291 0.59 -16.86 -2.46
C THR A 291 -0.92 -16.66 -2.55
N SER A 292 -1.63 -17.09 -1.51
CA SER A 292 -3.07 -16.86 -1.37
C SER A 292 -3.41 -15.49 -0.78
N ASP A 293 -2.41 -14.61 -0.62
CA ASP A 293 -2.55 -13.29 -0.03
C ASP A 293 -2.56 -12.23 -1.13
N VAL A 294 -3.63 -11.44 -1.16
CA VAL A 294 -3.81 -10.35 -2.12
C VAL A 294 -3.80 -9.02 -1.39
N LEU A 295 -2.88 -8.16 -1.78
CA LEU A 295 -2.90 -6.76 -1.38
C LEU A 295 -3.93 -6.00 -2.22
N TRP A 296 -4.90 -5.37 -1.56
CA TRP A 296 -5.92 -4.56 -2.21
C TRP A 296 -5.74 -3.09 -1.79
N PRO A 297 -5.07 -2.25 -2.59
CA PRO A 297 -5.05 -0.81 -2.37
C PRO A 297 -6.47 -0.24 -2.41
N TRP A 298 -6.85 0.54 -1.41
CA TRP A 298 -8.11 1.24 -1.37
C TRP A 298 -7.85 2.74 -1.23
N VAL A 299 -8.12 3.48 -2.29
CA VAL A 299 -7.80 4.91 -2.37
C VAL A 299 -9.05 5.75 -2.21
N SER A 300 -9.01 6.75 -1.34
CA SER A 300 -10.06 7.75 -1.21
C SER A 300 -9.94 8.91 -2.22
N ALA A 301 -8.72 9.24 -2.67
CA ALA A 301 -8.47 10.26 -3.69
C ALA A 301 -7.43 9.73 -4.70
N CYS A 302 -7.92 9.18 -5.81
CA CYS A 302 -7.10 8.89 -6.96
C CYS A 302 -7.13 10.12 -7.85
N MET A 303 -6.05 10.91 -7.86
CA MET A 303 -5.87 11.98 -8.85
C MET A 303 -7.14 12.84 -9.04
N ILE A 304 -7.75 13.30 -7.93
CA ILE A 304 -8.55 14.52 -8.04
C ILE A 304 -7.50 15.57 -8.39
N LEU A 305 -7.60 16.17 -9.57
CA LEU A 305 -7.08 17.49 -9.97
C LEU A 305 -6.66 17.58 -11.45
N GLU A 306 -6.96 16.59 -12.31
CA GLU A 306 -6.75 16.79 -13.75
C GLU A 306 -7.91 17.47 -14.49
N MET A 307 -9.02 17.82 -13.83
CA MET A 307 -10.08 18.62 -14.45
C MET A 307 -10.68 19.59 -13.44
N GLY A 308 -10.60 20.89 -13.75
CA GLY A 308 -10.99 22.05 -12.92
C GLY A 308 -12.44 22.06 -12.41
N SER A 309 -12.77 21.06 -11.62
CA SER A 309 -14.01 20.89 -10.87
C SER A 309 -13.65 21.07 -9.41
N ALA A 310 -14.43 21.91 -8.72
CA ALA A 310 -14.20 22.30 -7.34
C ALA A 310 -13.94 21.08 -6.44
N PRO A 311 -13.09 21.20 -5.40
CA PRO A 311 -12.81 20.12 -4.47
C PRO A 311 -14.12 19.68 -3.84
N THR A 312 -14.66 18.55 -4.31
CA THR A 312 -15.73 17.87 -3.61
C THR A 312 -15.06 17.32 -2.35
N LEU A 313 -15.39 17.91 -1.20
CA LEU A 313 -14.94 17.46 0.11
C LEU A 313 -15.37 16.00 0.29
N TRP A 314 -14.47 15.07 0.04
CA TRP A 314 -14.64 13.70 0.47
C TRP A 314 -14.35 13.68 1.96
N THR A 315 -15.42 13.69 2.76
CA THR A 315 -15.31 13.23 4.13
C THR A 315 -15.07 11.73 4.09
N VAL A 316 -14.05 11.30 4.81
CA VAL A 316 -13.69 9.92 5.11
C VAL A 316 -14.88 9.14 5.74
N GLY A 317 -16.06 9.74 5.97
CA GLY A 317 -17.27 9.08 6.49
C GLY A 317 -17.91 7.96 5.67
N GLN A 318 -17.29 7.47 4.57
CA GLN A 318 -17.79 6.36 3.76
C GLN A 318 -17.02 5.02 3.95
N TRP A 319 -16.17 4.87 4.98
CA TRP A 319 -15.46 3.60 5.28
C TRP A 319 -16.30 2.48 5.90
N ASP A 320 -17.58 2.36 5.55
CA ASP A 320 -18.44 1.27 6.03
C ASP A 320 -18.31 -0.01 5.18
N PHE A 321 -17.09 -0.31 4.73
CA PHE A 321 -16.79 -1.59 4.08
C PHE A 321 -16.51 -2.70 5.08
N VAL A 322 -16.12 -2.37 6.32
CA VAL A 322 -15.80 -3.42 7.31
C VAL A 322 -17.03 -4.22 7.72
N SER A 323 -18.23 -3.62 7.65
CA SER A 323 -19.49 -4.32 7.86
C SER A 323 -19.71 -5.49 6.88
N VAL A 324 -19.13 -5.42 5.67
CA VAL A 324 -19.24 -6.48 4.65
C VAL A 324 -18.41 -7.72 5.01
N CYS A 325 -17.29 -7.55 5.72
CA CYS A 325 -16.45 -8.67 6.14
C CYS A 325 -16.92 -9.30 7.48
N THR A 326 -17.52 -8.53 8.38
CA THR A 326 -18.10 -9.07 9.62
C THR A 326 -19.37 -9.89 9.40
N ALA A 327 -20.11 -9.67 8.31
CA ALA A 327 -21.29 -10.48 7.98
C ALA A 327 -20.97 -11.96 7.66
N LYS A 328 -19.68 -12.31 7.46
CA LYS A 328 -19.24 -13.67 7.12
C LYS A 328 -19.04 -14.62 8.31
N THR A 329 -19.20 -14.18 9.55
CA THR A 329 -19.13 -15.08 10.73
C THR A 329 -20.46 -15.75 11.10
N GLN A 330 -21.52 -15.62 10.29
CA GLN A 330 -22.83 -16.24 10.57
C GLN A 330 -23.40 -17.15 9.47
N VAL A 331 -22.62 -17.48 8.43
CA VAL A 331 -23.06 -18.45 7.40
C VAL A 331 -22.09 -19.64 7.35
N GLU A 332 -21.98 -20.33 8.48
CA GLU A 332 -21.71 -21.77 8.47
C GLU A 332 -23.06 -22.51 8.52
N THR A 333 -23.10 -23.68 7.88
CA THR A 333 -24.24 -24.59 7.69
C THR A 333 -25.15 -24.28 6.51
N THR A 334 -24.82 -24.84 5.34
CA THR A 334 -25.45 -26.07 4.78
C THR A 334 -25.22 -26.11 3.27
N CYS A 335 -24.42 -27.07 2.82
CA CYS A 335 -24.50 -27.61 1.46
C CYS A 335 -25.78 -28.46 1.32
N PRO A 336 -26.30 -28.57 0.10
CA PRO A 336 -26.19 -29.86 -0.60
C PRO A 336 -25.07 -29.88 -1.63
#